data_AF-A0A8S9XXZ3-F1
#
_entry.id   AF-A0A8S9XXZ3-F1
#
_cell.length_a   1.000
_cell.length_b   1.000
_cell.length_c   1.000
_cell.angle_alpha   90.00
_cell.angle_beta   90.00
_cell.angle_gamma   90.00
#
_symmetry.space_group_name_H-M   'P 1'
#
loop_
_entity.id
_entity.type
_entity.pdbx_description
1 polymer ?
#
loop_
_entity_poly.entity_id
_entity_poly.type
_entity_poly.pdbx_seq_one_letter_code
_entity_poly.pdbx_strand_id
1 'polypeptide(L)'
;MLRTKMRFHTIKIILLTSLVWVMVALLFLTISSNDCAGGNGWACSSSAAPLRRSEGAVAAPQVHSKGRGEIIDSLKERGAAQEWTYAKGTLKKWRPAPTVVEKRGRPGEMGKGVTIPPSKQALMKEKFKLNQFNLLASDMISLNRSLADVRQDG
;
A
#
# COMPACT_ATOMS: atom_id res chain seq x y z
N MET A 1 17.60 -0.13 44.07
CA MET A 1 16.31 -0.83 43.87
C MET A 1 15.24 -0.08 44.65
N LEU A 2 14.34 0.59 43.93
CA LEU A 2 13.57 1.76 44.38
C LEU A 2 12.67 1.47 45.59
N ARG A 3 13.04 2.07 46.73
CA ARG A 3 12.27 2.06 47.98
C ARG A 3 11.42 3.32 48.06
N THR A 4 10.45 3.46 47.16
CA THR A 4 9.49 4.57 47.20
C THR A 4 8.32 4.20 48.10
N LYS A 5 8.15 4.92 49.21
CA LYS A 5 6.92 4.90 50.04
C LYS A 5 5.77 5.51 49.23
N MET A 6 5.31 4.83 48.18
CA MET A 6 4.12 5.22 47.43
C MET A 6 2.90 4.89 48.29
N ARG A 7 2.08 5.91 48.55
CA ARG A 7 0.85 5.77 49.33
C ARG A 7 -0.04 4.73 48.64
N PHE A 8 -0.49 3.71 49.37
CA PHE A 8 -1.30 2.63 48.80
C PHE A 8 -2.52 3.13 48.01
N HIS A 9 -3.06 4.31 48.36
CA HIS A 9 -4.15 4.97 47.62
C HIS A 9 -3.76 5.37 46.19
N THR A 10 -2.56 5.87 45.95
CA THR A 10 -2.13 6.26 44.59
C THR A 10 -1.91 5.04 43.71
N ILE A 11 -1.36 3.95 44.26
CA ILE A 11 -1.24 2.67 43.55
C ILE A 11 -2.62 2.13 43.18
N LYS A 12 -3.58 2.14 44.13
CA LYS A 12 -4.95 1.68 43.88
C LYS A 12 -5.63 2.48 42.76
N ILE A 13 -5.45 3.79 42.73
CA ILE A 13 -6.03 4.65 41.67
C ILE A 13 -5.39 4.34 40.32
N ILE A 14 -4.06 4.20 40.26
CA ILE A 14 -3.35 3.86 39.01
C ILE A 14 -3.79 2.48 38.51
N LEU A 15 -3.88 1.49 39.39
CA LEU A 15 -4.34 0.14 39.03
C LEU A 15 -5.80 0.16 38.54
N LEU A 16 -6.72 0.82 39.26
CA LEU A 16 -8.13 0.90 38.86
C LEU A 16 -8.31 1.62 37.52
N THR A 17 -7.64 2.75 37.33
CA THR A 17 -7.74 3.51 36.07
C THR A 17 -7.15 2.72 34.90
N SER A 18 -6.01 2.05 35.08
CA SER A 18 -5.43 1.17 34.05
C SER A 18 -6.34 -0.02 33.71
N LEU A 19 -6.98 -0.64 34.70
CA LEU A 19 -7.92 -1.75 34.50
C LEU A 19 -9.14 -1.29 33.68
N VAL A 20 -9.72 -0.13 34.02
CA VAL A 20 -10.87 0.42 33.29
C VAL A 20 -10.49 0.67 31.83
N TRP A 21 -9.34 1.29 31.55
CA TRP A 21 -8.88 1.53 30.19
C TRP A 21 -8.60 0.24 29.40
N VAL A 22 -8.05 -0.79 30.06
CA VAL A 22 -7.86 -2.11 29.44
C VAL A 22 -9.20 -2.77 29.12
N MET A 23 -10.18 -2.72 30.03
CA MET A 23 -11.52 -3.29 29.79
C MET A 23 -12.26 -2.56 28.67
N VAL A 24 -12.15 -1.23 28.58
CA VAL A 24 -12.70 -0.44 27.47
C VAL A 24 -12.03 -0.83 26.16
N ALA A 25 -10.69 -0.94 26.12
CA ALA A 25 -9.97 -1.35 24.92
C ALA A 25 -10.33 -2.78 24.47
N LEU A 26 -10.44 -3.72 25.40
CA LEU A 26 -10.88 -5.09 25.13
C LEU A 26 -12.32 -5.13 24.65
N LEU A 27 -13.23 -4.32 25.22
CA LEU A 27 -14.62 -4.23 24.78
C LEU A 27 -14.72 -3.64 23.36
N PHE A 28 -13.97 -2.58 23.05
CA PHE A 28 -13.90 -2.04 21.68
C PHE A 28 -13.34 -3.07 20.71
N LEU A 29 -12.29 -3.79 21.11
CA LEU A 29 -11.68 -4.81 20.29
C LEU A 29 -12.63 -5.98 20.07
N THR A 30 -13.33 -6.48 21.10
CA THR A 30 -14.31 -7.56 20.97
C THR A 30 -15.54 -7.12 20.18
N ILE A 31 -16.07 -5.91 20.35
CA ILE A 31 -17.17 -5.41 19.50
C ILE A 31 -16.71 -5.35 18.03
N SER A 32 -15.49 -4.89 17.79
CA SER A 32 -14.94 -4.76 16.43
C SER A 32 -14.50 -6.09 15.80
N SER A 33 -14.29 -7.14 16.61
CA SER A 33 -13.84 -8.47 16.14
C SER A 33 -14.87 -9.59 16.29
N ASN A 34 -15.93 -9.40 17.10
CA ASN A 34 -17.05 -10.34 17.22
C ASN A 34 -17.96 -10.36 16.00
N ASP A 35 -17.78 -9.45 15.04
CA ASP A 35 -18.46 -9.54 13.74
C ASP A 35 -18.05 -10.78 12.92
N CYS A 36 -17.10 -11.61 13.40
CA CYS A 36 -16.81 -12.93 12.81
C CYS A 36 -16.55 -14.09 13.80
N ALA A 37 -16.43 -13.85 15.11
CA ALA A 37 -15.99 -14.89 16.07
C ALA A 37 -17.12 -15.63 16.80
N GLY A 38 -18.38 -15.24 16.61
CA GLY A 38 -19.49 -15.68 17.44
C GLY A 38 -20.72 -16.20 16.70
N GLY A 39 -20.57 -16.91 15.56
CA GLY A 39 -21.55 -17.85 14.98
C GLY A 39 -22.98 -17.39 14.61
N ASN A 40 -23.44 -16.23 15.09
CA ASN A 40 -24.82 -15.76 15.00
C ASN A 40 -24.87 -14.27 14.56
N GLY A 41 -23.94 -13.85 13.71
CA GLY A 41 -23.94 -12.54 13.06
C GLY A 41 -24.60 -12.59 11.69
N TRP A 42 -25.62 -11.76 11.46
CA TRP A 42 -26.25 -11.55 10.16
C TRP A 42 -25.20 -11.00 9.19
N ALA A 43 -24.96 -11.71 8.07
CA ALA A 43 -24.05 -11.38 6.95
C ALA A 43 -22.62 -11.94 6.95
N CYS A 44 -22.36 -13.07 7.63
CA CYS A 44 -21.27 -13.96 7.18
C CYS A 44 -21.79 -14.86 6.06
N SER A 45 -21.46 -14.57 4.80
CA SER A 45 -21.76 -15.47 3.68
C SER A 45 -20.83 -16.68 3.73
N SER A 46 -21.26 -17.73 4.44
CA SER A 46 -20.62 -19.04 4.38
C SER A 46 -20.99 -19.73 3.06
N SER A 47 -20.14 -19.59 2.05
CA SER A 47 -20.12 -20.55 0.95
C SER A 47 -19.54 -21.86 1.49
N ALA A 48 -20.41 -22.72 2.02
CA ALA A 48 -20.06 -24.06 2.45
C ALA A 48 -19.93 -24.98 1.22
N ALA A 49 -18.77 -25.61 1.05
CA ALA A 49 -18.62 -26.87 0.34
C ALA A 49 -17.50 -27.69 1.01
N PRO A 50 -17.60 -29.03 1.04
CA PRO A 50 -17.40 -29.80 2.27
C PRO A 50 -15.99 -30.41 2.41
N LEU A 51 -15.50 -30.43 3.64
CA LEU A 51 -14.34 -31.24 4.05
C LEU A 51 -14.75 -32.72 4.14
N ARG A 52 -14.29 -33.52 3.19
CA ARG A 52 -14.25 -34.99 3.33
C ARG A 52 -12.90 -35.41 3.90
N ARG A 53 -12.99 -36.13 5.02
CA ARG A 53 -11.92 -36.83 5.75
C ARG A 53 -11.28 -37.92 4.90
N SER A 54 -9.94 -37.99 4.89
CA SER A 54 -9.17 -39.24 4.82
C SER A 54 -7.77 -38.97 5.35
N GLU A 55 -7.47 -39.53 6.51
CA GLU A 55 -6.11 -39.79 6.95
C GLU A 55 -5.45 -40.71 5.92
N GLY A 56 -4.25 -40.33 5.49
CA GLY A 56 -3.49 -41.01 4.45
C GLY A 56 -2.13 -40.34 4.37
N ALA A 57 -1.19 -40.84 5.16
CA ALA A 57 0.19 -40.41 5.15
C ALA A 57 0.81 -40.67 3.76
N VAL A 58 0.95 -39.61 2.96
CA VAL A 58 1.90 -39.57 1.86
C VAL A 58 2.53 -38.18 1.87
N ALA A 59 3.86 -38.18 1.95
CA ALA A 59 4.71 -37.02 2.13
C ALA A 59 4.29 -35.82 1.27
N ALA A 60 4.23 -34.64 1.90
CA ALA A 60 4.18 -33.38 1.18
C ALA A 60 5.35 -33.34 0.18
N PRO A 61 5.12 -33.00 -1.11
CA PRO A 61 6.23 -32.66 -1.97
C PRO A 61 6.87 -31.44 -1.34
N GLN A 62 8.15 -31.58 -0.96
CA GLN A 62 9.03 -30.47 -0.64
C GLN A 62 8.97 -29.53 -1.85
N VAL A 63 8.16 -28.47 -1.76
CA VAL A 63 8.22 -27.37 -2.74
C VAL A 63 9.49 -26.63 -2.43
N HIS A 64 10.59 -27.18 -2.92
CA HIS A 64 11.80 -26.42 -3.09
C HIS A 64 11.41 -25.28 -4.03
N SER A 65 11.55 -24.05 -3.55
CA SER A 65 11.37 -22.82 -4.31
C SER A 65 12.44 -22.71 -5.40
N LYS A 66 12.44 -23.66 -6.34
CA LYS A 66 13.16 -23.55 -7.60
C LYS A 66 12.52 -22.38 -8.33
N GLY A 67 13.34 -21.35 -8.53
CA GLY A 67 12.92 -20.08 -9.09
C GLY A 67 12.11 -20.29 -10.36
N ARG A 68 11.16 -19.40 -10.61
CA ARG A 68 10.28 -19.38 -11.78
C ARG A 68 10.97 -19.72 -13.12
N GLY A 69 12.28 -19.49 -13.25
CA GLY A 69 13.08 -19.83 -14.43
C GLY A 69 13.12 -21.33 -14.77
N GLU A 70 13.30 -22.22 -13.78
CA GLU A 70 13.51 -23.66 -14.06
C GLU A 70 12.22 -24.35 -14.55
N ILE A 71 11.06 -23.84 -14.14
CA ILE A 71 9.75 -24.29 -14.62
C ILE A 71 9.52 -23.83 -16.07
N ILE A 72 9.97 -22.63 -16.43
CA ILE A 72 9.84 -22.11 -17.80
C ILE A 72 10.76 -22.88 -18.76
N ASP A 73 11.99 -23.18 -18.34
CA ASP A 73 12.95 -23.94 -19.14
C ASP A 73 12.50 -25.39 -19.39
N SER A 74 11.97 -26.07 -18.37
CA SER A 74 11.44 -27.43 -18.51
C SER A 74 10.15 -27.52 -19.36
N LEU A 75 9.32 -26.48 -19.40
CA LEU A 75 8.17 -26.40 -20.31
C LEU A 75 8.59 -26.13 -21.76
N LYS A 76 9.71 -25.41 -21.96
CA LYS A 76 10.32 -25.16 -23.27
C LYS A 76 10.91 -26.43 -23.88
N GLU A 77 11.54 -27.28 -23.07
CA GLU A 77 12.06 -28.59 -23.52
C GLU A 77 10.97 -29.57 -23.95
N ARG A 78 9.79 -29.53 -23.31
CA ARG A 78 8.65 -30.41 -23.65
C ARG A 78 7.84 -29.94 -24.87
N GLY A 79 8.27 -28.86 -25.53
CA GLY A 79 7.57 -28.27 -26.69
C GLY A 79 6.20 -27.66 -26.35
N ALA A 80 5.86 -27.53 -25.06
CA ALA A 80 4.56 -27.08 -24.58
C ALA A 80 4.55 -25.59 -24.18
N ALA A 81 5.71 -24.99 -23.88
CA ALA A 81 5.83 -23.54 -23.76
C ALA A 81 5.95 -22.93 -25.15
N GLN A 82 4.80 -22.59 -25.74
CA GLN A 82 4.78 -21.50 -26.70
C GLN A 82 5.30 -20.26 -25.96
N GLU A 83 6.52 -19.83 -26.29
CA GLU A 83 7.13 -18.64 -25.71
C GLU A 83 6.11 -17.50 -25.81
N TRP A 84 5.57 -17.05 -24.68
CA TRP A 84 4.69 -15.89 -24.61
C TRP A 84 5.53 -14.61 -24.75
N THR A 85 6.37 -14.60 -25.77
CA THR A 85 7.16 -13.46 -26.20
C THR A 85 6.28 -12.63 -27.11
N TYR A 86 6.37 -11.31 -26.99
CA TYR A 86 5.71 -10.40 -27.91
C TYR A 86 6.06 -10.76 -29.36
N ALA A 87 5.09 -10.71 -30.26
CA ALA A 87 5.32 -10.94 -31.68
C ALA A 87 6.48 -10.06 -32.16
N LYS A 88 7.44 -10.62 -32.91
CA LYS A 88 8.67 -9.89 -33.29
C LYS A 88 8.39 -8.55 -34.00
N GLY A 89 7.26 -8.44 -34.71
CA GLY A 89 6.82 -7.21 -35.37
C GLY A 89 6.27 -6.11 -34.44
N THR A 90 5.93 -6.43 -33.19
CA THR A 90 5.50 -5.44 -32.19
C THR A 90 6.66 -4.93 -31.34
N LEU A 91 7.82 -5.58 -31.40
CA LEU A 91 9.03 -5.17 -30.71
C LEU A 91 9.58 -3.88 -31.34
N LYS A 92 9.69 -2.83 -30.54
CA LYS A 92 10.36 -1.58 -30.93
C LYS A 92 11.76 -1.57 -30.33
N LYS A 93 12.76 -1.18 -31.12
CA LYS A 93 14.11 -0.90 -30.59
C LYS A 93 14.01 0.27 -29.62
N TRP A 94 14.67 0.13 -28.47
CA TRP A 94 14.77 1.21 -27.50
C TRP A 94 15.43 2.43 -28.14
N ARG A 95 14.87 3.61 -27.88
CA ARG A 95 15.44 4.90 -28.26
C ARG A 95 15.34 5.82 -27.05
N PRO A 96 16.34 6.69 -26.81
CA PRO A 96 16.23 7.69 -25.77
C PRO A 96 15.01 8.57 -26.03
N ALA A 97 14.28 8.91 -24.96
CA ALA A 97 13.15 9.82 -25.06
C ALA A 97 13.64 11.23 -25.45
N PRO A 98 12.87 11.97 -26.26
CA PRO A 98 13.23 13.34 -26.59
C PRO A 98 13.24 14.20 -25.33
N THR A 99 14.23 15.07 -25.21
CA THR A 99 14.32 16.03 -24.09
C THR A 99 13.16 17.02 -24.16
N VAL A 100 12.46 17.19 -23.04
CA VAL A 100 11.35 18.15 -22.93
C VAL A 100 11.91 19.57 -22.84
N VAL A 101 11.58 20.41 -23.81
CA VAL A 101 12.01 21.81 -23.86
C VAL A 101 11.21 22.65 -22.86
N GLU A 102 11.88 23.58 -22.17
CA GLU A 102 11.23 24.50 -21.23
C GLU A 102 10.20 25.41 -21.93
N LYS A 103 9.03 25.56 -21.29
CA LYS A 103 8.00 26.51 -21.75
C LYS A 103 7.91 27.68 -20.78
N ARG A 104 8.63 28.76 -21.09
CA ARG A 104 8.73 29.93 -20.20
C ARG A 104 7.37 30.47 -19.76
N GLY A 105 7.26 30.78 -18.47
CA GLY A 105 6.08 31.39 -17.86
C GLY A 105 4.96 30.43 -17.46
N ARG A 106 5.09 29.12 -17.72
CA ARG A 106 4.09 28.16 -17.25
C ARG A 106 4.33 27.76 -15.79
N PRO A 107 3.24 27.51 -15.03
CA PRO A 107 3.33 27.09 -13.65
C PRO A 107 4.01 25.71 -13.54
N GLY A 108 4.98 25.59 -12.63
CA GLY A 108 5.67 24.32 -12.36
C GLY A 108 6.83 23.98 -13.28
N GLU A 109 7.13 24.82 -14.28
CA GLU A 109 8.26 24.59 -15.19
C GLU A 109 9.60 24.73 -14.47
N MET A 110 10.57 23.93 -14.91
CA MET A 110 11.90 23.83 -14.28
C MET A 110 11.83 23.50 -12.77
N GLY A 111 10.72 22.92 -12.31
CA GLY A 111 10.48 22.64 -10.89
C GLY A 111 10.16 23.87 -10.03
N LYS A 112 9.82 25.02 -10.64
CA LYS A 112 9.46 26.24 -9.89
C LYS A 112 8.15 26.07 -9.12
N GLY A 113 8.06 26.67 -7.94
CA GLY A 113 6.84 26.68 -7.14
C GLY A 113 5.66 27.34 -7.86
N VAL A 114 4.46 26.77 -7.68
CA VAL A 114 3.22 27.30 -8.28
C VAL A 114 2.52 28.20 -7.28
N THR A 115 2.29 29.46 -7.65
CA THR A 115 1.51 30.41 -6.86
C THR A 115 0.03 30.34 -7.22
N ILE A 116 -0.83 30.07 -6.23
CA ILE A 116 -2.27 29.96 -6.43
C ILE A 116 -2.92 31.32 -6.16
N PRO A 117 -3.80 31.83 -7.06
CA PRO A 117 -4.48 33.09 -6.84
C PRO A 117 -5.37 33.05 -5.59
N PRO A 118 -5.52 34.17 -4.87
CA PRO A 118 -6.24 34.22 -3.59
C PRO A 118 -7.69 33.74 -3.69
N SER A 119 -8.35 34.01 -4.82
CA SER A 119 -9.73 33.56 -5.09
C SER A 119 -9.91 32.03 -5.04
N LYS A 120 -8.85 31.24 -5.31
CA LYS A 120 -8.91 29.78 -5.34
C LYS A 120 -8.36 29.10 -4.08
N GLN A 121 -7.93 29.87 -3.07
CA GLN A 121 -7.33 29.31 -1.85
C GLN A 121 -8.31 28.53 -0.98
N ALA A 122 -9.60 28.88 -0.98
CA ALA A 122 -10.62 28.12 -0.27
C ALA A 122 -10.76 26.70 -0.85
N LEU A 123 -10.95 26.60 -2.16
CA LEU A 123 -11.02 25.33 -2.90
C LEU A 123 -9.73 24.51 -2.77
N MET A 124 -8.57 25.18 -2.71
CA MET A 124 -7.29 24.51 -2.46
C MET A 124 -7.31 23.78 -1.12
N LYS A 125 -7.76 24.43 -0.04
CA LYS A 125 -7.79 23.86 1.31
C LYS A 125 -8.78 22.69 1.39
N GLU A 126 -9.91 22.78 0.72
CA GLU A 126 -10.89 21.69 0.65
C GLU A 126 -10.32 20.47 -0.08
N LYS A 127 -9.75 20.68 -1.27
CA LYS A 127 -9.14 19.59 -2.05
C LYS A 127 -7.91 18.98 -1.38
N PHE A 128 -7.17 19.77 -0.62
CA PHE A 128 -6.04 19.28 0.16
C PHE A 128 -6.47 18.27 1.22
N LYS A 129 -7.62 18.49 1.88
CA LYS A 129 -8.13 17.54 2.90
C LYS A 129 -8.41 16.15 2.33
N LEU A 130 -8.87 16.07 1.07
CA LEU A 130 -9.23 14.82 0.42
C LEU A 130 -8.01 13.94 0.11
N ASN A 131 -6.95 14.56 -0.40
CA ASN A 131 -5.82 13.82 -0.99
C ASN A 131 -4.48 14.07 -0.28
N GLN A 132 -4.44 14.95 0.72
CA GLN A 132 -3.22 15.38 1.43
C GLN A 132 -2.14 15.99 0.51
N PHE A 133 -2.50 16.35 -0.73
CA PHE A 133 -1.67 17.12 -1.65
C PHE A 133 -2.48 18.21 -2.34
N ASN A 134 -1.79 19.23 -2.86
CA ASN A 134 -2.44 20.36 -3.51
C ASN A 134 -2.86 19.99 -4.94
N LEU A 135 -4.07 19.45 -5.07
CA LEU A 135 -4.65 19.07 -6.36
C LEU A 135 -4.71 20.26 -7.33
N LEU A 136 -5.10 21.46 -6.84
CA LEU A 136 -5.19 22.64 -7.69
C LEU A 136 -3.83 23.02 -8.28
N ALA A 137 -2.75 22.91 -7.51
CA ALA A 137 -1.40 23.10 -8.03
C ALA A 137 -1.09 22.06 -9.12
N SER A 138 -1.35 20.78 -8.86
CA SER A 138 -1.11 19.70 -9.83
C SER A 138 -1.86 19.92 -11.15
N ASP A 139 -3.14 20.30 -11.08
CA ASP A 139 -3.98 20.56 -12.25
C ASP A 139 -3.48 21.74 -13.10
N MET A 140 -2.83 22.73 -12.48
CA MET A 140 -2.25 23.86 -13.19
C MET A 140 -0.94 23.49 -13.90
N ILE A 141 -0.19 22.52 -13.38
CA ILE A 141 1.10 22.12 -13.93
C ILE A 141 0.90 21.25 -15.18
N SER A 142 1.67 21.50 -16.23
CA SER A 142 1.59 20.67 -17.43
C SER A 142 2.13 19.26 -17.19
N LEU A 143 1.46 18.25 -17.78
CA LEU A 143 1.89 16.85 -17.76
C LEU A 143 3.32 16.66 -18.29
N ASN A 144 3.66 17.41 -19.35
CA ASN A 144 4.96 17.36 -20.01
C ASN A 144 5.80 18.62 -19.67
N ARG A 145 5.98 18.91 -18.37
CA ARG A 145 6.83 20.03 -17.90
C ARG A 145 8.32 19.68 -17.98
N SER A 146 9.18 20.67 -18.15
CA SER A 146 10.62 20.48 -17.99
C SER A 146 11.02 20.52 -16.50
N LEU A 147 12.14 19.87 -16.17
CA LEU A 147 12.77 19.91 -14.84
C LEU A 147 14.22 20.35 -14.97
N ALA A 148 14.72 21.02 -13.94
CA ALA A 148 16.15 21.30 -13.81
C ALA A 148 16.91 20.01 -13.49
N ASP A 149 18.06 19.82 -14.12
CA ASP A 149 18.96 18.72 -13.78
C ASP A 149 19.78 19.12 -12.55
N VAL A 150 19.70 18.31 -11.49
CA VAL A 150 20.40 18.53 -10.21
C VAL A 150 21.48 17.48 -9.95
N ARG A 151 21.72 16.60 -10.93
CA ARG A 151 22.75 15.56 -10.81
C ARG A 151 24.13 16.21 -10.86
N GLN A 152 25.08 15.67 -10.11
CA GLN A 152 26.47 16.13 -10.15
C GLN A 152 27.13 15.66 -11.45
N ASP A 153 27.93 16.53 -12.07
CA ASP A 153 28.83 16.14 -13.14
C ASP A 153 29.94 15.26 -12.54
N GLY A 154 30.14 14.08 -13.14
CA GLY A 154 31.09 13.06 -12.67
C GLY A 154 32.54 13.38 -12.96
#